data_AF-M2Z269-F1
#
_entry.id   AF-M2Z269-F1
#
_cell.length_a   1.000
_cell.length_b   1.000
_cell.length_c   1.000
_cell.angle_alpha   90.00
_cell.angle_beta   90.00
_cell.angle_gamma   90.00
#
_symmetry.space_group_name_H-M   'P 1'
#
loop_
_entity.id
_entity.type
_entity.pdbx_description
1 polymer ?
#
loop_
_entity_poly.entity_id
_entity_poly.type
_entity_poly.pdbx_seq_one_letter_code
_entity_poly.pdbx_strand_id
1 'polypeptide(L)'
;MQSASKDSFWKFIERFEGGNAGLYRRQAREAGYDLAQSAKGDQVRKCLARMQRGLLCYETCSTPELEKFLEARNIHQHPEKLSRGGMIKRLMSADDDRDFPRFMDLPPELRNSVYEFVMDEYAKTLITPAQPPFALVSRQVRDEALSTFYACCSFQIDL
;
A
#
# COMPACT_ATOMS: atom_id res chain seq x y z
N MET A 1 -11.70 -6.64 -20.45
CA MET A 1 -12.58 -5.59 -19.91
C MET A 1 -13.36 -6.20 -18.77
N GLN A 2 -13.03 -5.92 -17.51
CA GLN A 2 -13.79 -6.39 -16.37
C GLN A 2 -14.65 -5.24 -15.86
N SER A 3 -15.97 -5.35 -16.01
CA SER A 3 -16.95 -4.48 -15.37
C SER A 3 -17.08 -4.88 -13.91
N ALA A 4 -16.86 -3.95 -12.98
CA ALA A 4 -17.10 -4.21 -11.55
C ALA A 4 -18.58 -3.96 -11.21
N SER A 5 -19.15 -4.82 -10.36
CA SER A 5 -20.53 -4.69 -9.85
C SER A 5 -20.71 -3.41 -9.02
N LYS A 6 -21.96 -2.95 -8.89
CA LYS A 6 -22.39 -1.72 -8.18
C LYS A 6 -21.70 -1.51 -6.82
N ASP A 7 -21.49 -2.61 -6.08
CA ASP A 7 -21.02 -2.59 -4.68
C ASP A 7 -19.61 -3.17 -4.47
N SER A 8 -18.86 -3.45 -5.54
CA SER A 8 -17.54 -4.09 -5.41
C SER A 8 -16.40 -3.31 -6.06
N PHE A 9 -16.69 -2.21 -6.79
CA PHE A 9 -15.64 -1.43 -7.46
C PHE A 9 -14.62 -0.82 -6.51
N TRP A 10 -15.03 -0.53 -5.26
CA TRP A 10 -14.19 0.04 -4.21
C TRP A 10 -13.46 -1.01 -3.39
N LYS A 11 -13.85 -2.30 -3.51
CA LYS A 11 -13.14 -3.37 -2.83
C LYS A 11 -11.82 -3.54 -3.54
N PHE A 12 -10.73 -3.15 -2.86
CA PHE A 12 -9.40 -3.54 -3.28
C PHE A 12 -9.42 -5.04 -3.54
N ILE A 13 -9.05 -5.46 -4.75
CA ILE A 13 -8.96 -6.88 -5.14
C ILE A 13 -8.32 -7.61 -3.96
N GLU A 14 -9.00 -8.62 -3.40
CA GLU A 14 -8.54 -9.38 -2.24
C GLU A 14 -7.16 -9.95 -2.56
N ARG A 15 -6.09 -9.20 -2.25
CA ARG A 15 -4.76 -9.48 -2.79
C ARG A 15 -4.21 -10.82 -2.26
N PHE A 16 -4.86 -11.46 -1.27
CA PHE A 16 -4.40 -12.69 -0.60
C PHE A 16 -5.47 -13.69 -0.12
N GLU A 17 -6.66 -13.78 -0.74
CA GLU A 17 -7.56 -14.90 -0.41
C GLU A 17 -7.16 -16.18 -1.16
N GLY A 18 -6.69 -17.18 -0.40
CA GLY A 18 -6.63 -18.59 -0.86
C GLY A 18 -5.50 -19.01 -1.81
N GLY A 19 -4.60 -18.11 -2.22
CA GLY A 19 -3.50 -18.45 -3.13
C GLY A 19 -2.46 -19.44 -2.58
N ASN A 20 -1.95 -20.32 -3.45
CA ASN A 20 -0.83 -21.22 -3.17
C ASN A 20 0.45 -20.40 -2.92
N ALA A 21 1.25 -20.74 -1.90
CA ALA A 21 2.52 -20.08 -1.58
C ALA A 21 3.48 -19.94 -2.78
N GLY A 22 3.39 -20.83 -3.77
CA GLY A 22 4.13 -20.71 -5.03
C GLY A 22 3.74 -19.49 -5.87
N LEU A 23 2.45 -19.16 -5.95
CA LEU A 23 1.95 -17.99 -6.69
C LEU A 23 2.49 -16.69 -6.09
N TYR A 24 2.43 -16.57 -4.76
CA TYR A 24 2.88 -15.37 -4.08
C TYR A 24 4.39 -15.14 -4.17
N ARG A 25 5.20 -16.21 -4.13
CA ARG A 25 6.64 -16.10 -4.35
C ARG A 25 6.96 -15.60 -5.76
N ARG A 26 6.19 -16.04 -6.77
CA ARG A 26 6.36 -15.56 -8.15
C ARG A 26 6.03 -14.06 -8.25
N GLN A 27 4.91 -13.63 -7.70
CA GLN A 27 4.52 -12.21 -7.70
C GLN A 27 5.53 -11.33 -6.95
N ALA A 28 6.03 -11.80 -5.80
CA ALA A 28 7.09 -11.12 -5.07
C ALA A 28 8.32 -10.92 -5.97
N ARG A 29 8.79 -11.98 -6.64
CA ARG A 29 9.94 -11.91 -7.54
C ARG A 29 9.71 -10.97 -8.72
N GLU A 30 8.53 -11.01 -9.35
CA GLU A 30 8.15 -10.10 -10.44
C GLU A 30 8.15 -8.62 -9.99
N ALA A 31 7.76 -8.36 -8.74
CA ALA A 31 7.79 -7.03 -8.14
C ALA A 31 9.19 -6.64 -7.60
N GLY A 32 10.23 -7.44 -7.84
CA GLY A 32 11.61 -7.16 -7.40
C GLY A 32 11.94 -7.60 -5.98
N TYR A 33 11.07 -8.39 -5.34
CA TYR A 33 11.27 -8.94 -4.01
C TYR A 33 11.81 -10.39 -4.10
N ASP A 34 13.10 -10.59 -3.84
CA ASP A 34 13.71 -11.93 -3.92
C ASP A 34 13.65 -12.66 -2.56
N LEU A 35 12.69 -13.57 -2.44
CA LEU A 35 12.56 -14.44 -1.26
C LEU A 35 13.45 -15.67 -1.42
N ALA A 36 14.23 -16.00 -0.39
CA ALA A 36 14.98 -17.25 -0.36
C ALA A 36 14.03 -18.46 -0.54
N GLN A 37 14.47 -19.47 -1.30
CA GLN A 37 13.66 -20.69 -1.49
C GLN A 37 13.35 -21.41 -0.17
N SER A 38 14.24 -21.28 0.82
CA SER A 38 14.09 -21.81 2.18
C SER A 38 13.27 -20.92 3.13
N ALA A 39 12.74 -19.77 2.65
CA ALA A 39 11.98 -18.86 3.49
C ALA A 39 10.73 -19.55 4.06
N LYS A 40 10.59 -19.45 5.39
CA LYS A 40 9.45 -20.01 6.12
C LYS A 40 8.17 -19.27 5.75
N GLY A 41 7.01 -19.91 5.95
CA GLY A 41 5.70 -19.32 5.63
C GLY A 41 5.47 -17.94 6.25
N ASP A 42 5.94 -17.72 7.49
CA ASP A 42 5.86 -16.41 8.16
C ASP A 42 6.69 -15.32 7.46
N GLN A 43 7.90 -15.65 7.01
CA GLN A 43 8.77 -14.70 6.28
C GLN A 43 8.16 -14.32 4.93
N VAL A 44 7.59 -15.31 4.23
CA VAL A 44 6.87 -15.08 2.98
C VAL A 44 5.69 -14.14 3.22
N ARG A 45 4.85 -14.40 4.22
CA ARG A 45 3.71 -13.52 4.57
C ARG A 45 4.16 -12.10 4.91
N LYS A 46 5.22 -11.94 5.71
CA LYS A 46 5.76 -10.63 6.06
C LYS A 46 6.23 -9.86 4.84
N CYS A 47 6.95 -10.50 3.92
CA CYS A 47 7.40 -9.80 2.72
C CYS A 47 6.24 -9.45 1.78
N LEU A 48 5.23 -10.31 1.67
CA LEU A 48 4.02 -10.02 0.91
C LEU A 48 3.24 -8.83 1.48
N ALA A 49 3.05 -8.80 2.80
CA ALA A 49 2.41 -7.67 3.48
C ALA A 49 3.17 -6.35 3.23
N ARG A 50 4.50 -6.40 3.17
CA ARG A 50 5.32 -5.22 2.85
C ARG A 50 5.21 -4.82 1.38
N MET A 51 5.26 -5.77 0.47
CA MET A 51 5.03 -5.55 -0.97
C MET A 51 3.68 -4.85 -1.22
N GLN A 52 2.61 -5.28 -0.56
CA GLN A 52 1.29 -4.64 -0.69
C GLN A 52 1.28 -3.17 -0.26
N ARG A 53 2.08 -2.83 0.74
CA ARG A 53 2.21 -1.47 1.27
C ARG A 53 3.23 -0.63 0.48
N GLY A 54 3.81 -1.17 -0.60
CA GLY A 54 4.90 -0.52 -1.34
C GLY A 54 6.18 -0.36 -0.51
N LEU A 55 6.35 -1.18 0.54
CA LEU A 55 7.50 -1.14 1.44
C LEU A 55 8.58 -2.14 0.98
N LEU A 56 9.84 -1.76 1.17
CA LEU A 56 10.99 -2.59 0.80
C LEU A 56 11.15 -3.81 1.74
N CYS A 57 11.54 -4.98 1.21
CA CYS A 57 11.98 -6.12 2.02
C CYS A 57 13.50 -6.05 2.23
N TYR A 58 13.95 -5.53 3.38
CA TYR A 58 15.37 -5.30 3.65
C TYR A 58 16.25 -6.56 3.70
N GLU A 59 15.67 -7.76 3.77
CA GLU A 59 16.45 -9.00 3.74
C GLU A 59 17.27 -9.14 2.44
N THR A 60 16.83 -8.53 1.33
CA THR A 60 17.51 -8.58 0.03
C THR A 60 18.55 -7.48 -0.18
N CYS A 61 18.51 -6.41 0.62
CA CYS A 61 19.42 -5.27 0.46
C CYS A 61 20.82 -5.61 1.00
N SER A 62 21.87 -5.17 0.34
CA SER A 62 23.26 -5.26 0.83
C SER A 62 23.47 -4.42 2.09
N THR A 63 24.48 -4.75 2.90
CA THR A 63 24.79 -3.98 4.13
C THR A 63 25.01 -2.48 3.85
N PRO A 64 25.74 -2.07 2.79
CA PRO A 64 25.87 -0.65 2.45
C PRO A 64 24.54 0.04 2.11
N GLU A 65 23.59 -0.67 1.49
CA GLU A 65 22.24 -0.11 1.24
C GLU A 65 21.46 0.07 2.55
N LEU A 66 21.56 -0.90 3.46
CA LEU A 66 20.93 -0.79 4.78
C LEU A 66 21.47 0.40 5.59
N GLU A 67 22.78 0.65 5.54
CA GLU A 67 23.41 1.81 6.18
C GLU A 67 22.88 3.12 5.59
N LYS A 68 22.78 3.23 4.25
CA LYS A 68 22.18 4.38 3.57
C LYS A 68 20.73 4.60 3.97
N PHE A 69 19.91 3.54 4.06
CA PHE A 69 18.51 3.68 4.45
C PHE A 69 18.34 4.13 5.90
N LEU A 70 19.18 3.63 6.80
CA LEU A 70 19.15 4.06 8.19
C LEU A 70 19.56 5.53 8.33
N GLU A 71 20.55 5.98 7.55
CA GLU A 71 20.99 7.37 7.49
C GLU A 71 19.88 8.27 6.95
N ALA A 72 19.30 7.93 5.81
CA ALA A 72 18.21 8.69 5.18
C ALA A 72 16.98 8.84 6.09
N ARG A 73 16.79 7.97 7.08
CA ARG A 73 15.67 7.99 8.02
C ARG A 73 16.03 8.54 9.39
N ASN A 74 17.28 8.97 9.59
CA ASN A 74 17.78 9.45 10.88
C ASN A 74 17.59 8.42 12.03
N ILE A 75 17.71 7.12 11.74
CA ILE A 75 17.57 6.02 12.73
C ILE A 75 18.94 5.61 13.32
N HIS A 76 20.03 6.25 12.87
CA HIS A 76 21.40 6.06 13.38
C HIS A 76 21.62 6.75 14.74
N GLN A 77 20.85 6.36 15.76
CA GLN A 77 20.94 7.00 17.08
C GLN A 77 22.03 6.41 17.99
N HIS A 78 22.72 5.34 17.58
CA HIS A 78 23.77 4.73 18.40
C HIS A 78 25.08 4.51 17.63
N PRO A 79 26.24 4.90 18.18
CA PRO A 79 27.55 4.82 17.53
C PRO A 79 28.10 3.39 17.40
N GLU A 80 27.42 2.39 17.96
CA GLU A 80 27.83 0.99 17.84
C GLU A 80 27.44 0.42 16.47
N LYS A 81 28.38 -0.32 15.86
CA LYS A 81 28.13 -1.03 14.60
C LYS A 81 27.02 -2.07 14.80
N LEU A 82 25.83 -1.76 14.31
CA LEU A 82 24.71 -2.70 14.25
C LEU A 82 25.09 -3.91 13.40
N SER A 83 24.69 -5.10 13.86
CA SER A 83 24.69 -6.27 12.97
C SER A 83 23.70 -6.05 11.82
N ARG A 84 23.91 -6.70 10.68
CA ARG A 84 22.97 -6.67 9.53
C ARG A 84 21.52 -6.95 9.96
N GLY A 85 21.32 -7.97 10.79
CA GLY A 85 19.99 -8.31 11.33
C GLY A 85 19.41 -7.20 12.20
N GLY A 86 20.25 -6.52 13.00
CA GLY A 86 19.85 -5.35 13.78
C GLY A 86 19.43 -4.16 12.90
N MET A 87 20.16 -3.90 11.80
CA MET A 87 19.80 -2.85 10.83
C MET A 87 18.43 -3.12 10.20
N ILE A 88 18.23 -4.34 9.71
CA ILE A 88 16.95 -4.77 9.11
C ILE A 88 15.82 -4.58 10.11
N LYS A 89 15.98 -5.06 11.35
CA LYS A 89 14.94 -4.97 12.38
C LYS A 89 14.57 -3.52 12.69
N ARG A 90 15.56 -2.61 12.80
CA ARG A 90 15.31 -1.18 13.04
C ARG A 90 14.60 -0.51 11.86
N LEU A 91 15.02 -0.80 10.64
CA LEU A 91 14.37 -0.26 9.44
C LEU A 91 12.93 -0.73 9.30
N MET A 92 12.67 -2.01 9.59
CA MET A 92 11.30 -2.55 9.61
C MET A 92 10.46 -1.91 10.69
N SER A 93 10.97 -1.82 11.93
CA SER A 93 10.26 -1.14 13.03
C SER A 93 9.93 0.29 12.65
N ALA A 94 10.89 1.05 12.13
CA ALA A 94 10.65 2.43 11.72
C ALA A 94 9.67 2.58 10.54
N ASP A 95 9.42 1.54 9.74
CA ASP A 95 8.36 1.55 8.73
C ASP A 95 6.99 1.18 9.31
N ASP A 96 6.99 0.30 10.31
CA ASP A 96 5.77 -0.20 10.95
C ASP A 96 5.25 0.80 12.01
N ASP A 97 6.16 1.52 12.67
CA ASP A 97 5.92 2.55 13.69
C ASP A 97 5.77 3.95 13.06
N ARG A 98 5.63 4.06 11.73
CA ARG A 98 5.37 5.38 11.12
C ARG A 98 3.99 5.87 11.55
N ASP A 99 4.00 6.96 12.29
CA ASP A 99 2.79 7.73 12.53
C ASP A 99 2.42 8.49 11.26
N PHE A 100 1.19 8.27 10.81
CA PHE A 100 0.56 9.16 9.86
C PHE A 100 -0.13 10.27 10.67
N PRO A 101 0.12 11.57 10.38
CA PRO A 101 -0.67 12.62 11.00
C PRO A 101 -2.15 12.36 10.74
N ARG A 102 -3.05 12.83 11.61
CA ARG A 102 -4.48 12.57 11.40
C ARG A 102 -4.83 13.03 9.99
N PHE A 103 -5.56 12.20 9.25
CA PHE A 103 -5.82 12.48 7.84
C PHE A 103 -6.42 13.87 7.61
N MET A 104 -7.24 14.36 8.55
CA MET A 104 -7.85 15.69 8.50
C MET A 104 -6.89 16.86 8.81
N ASP A 105 -5.72 16.58 9.37
CA ASP A 105 -4.67 17.57 9.62
C ASP A 105 -3.82 17.84 8.36
N LEU A 106 -3.97 17.01 7.32
CA LEU A 106 -3.37 17.26 6.02
C LEU A 106 -4.05 18.46 5.34
N PRO A 107 -3.32 19.27 4.55
CA PRO A 107 -3.94 20.25 3.64
C PRO A 107 -4.96 19.61 2.69
N PRO A 108 -6.02 20.34 2.28
CA PRO A 108 -7.03 19.83 1.34
C PRO A 108 -6.45 19.25 0.05
N GLU A 109 -5.38 19.86 -0.47
CA GLU A 109 -4.72 19.42 -1.71
C GLU A 109 -4.11 18.02 -1.56
N LEU A 110 -3.53 17.72 -0.40
CA LEU A 110 -3.00 16.40 -0.11
C LEU A 110 -4.10 15.37 0.15
N ARG A 111 -5.21 15.76 0.79
CA ARG A 111 -6.38 14.88 0.95
C ARG A 111 -6.98 14.51 -0.40
N ASN A 112 -7.14 15.48 -1.29
CA ASN A 112 -7.59 15.27 -2.67
C ASN A 112 -6.67 14.33 -3.43
N SER A 113 -5.35 14.52 -3.32
CA SER A 113 -4.37 13.61 -3.92
C SER A 113 -4.56 12.16 -3.44
N VAL A 114 -4.84 11.95 -2.15
CA VAL A 114 -5.13 10.60 -1.61
C VAL A 114 -6.42 10.03 -2.22
N TYR A 115 -7.48 10.83 -2.36
CA TYR A 115 -8.71 10.37 -3.02
C TYR A 115 -8.47 9.97 -4.48
N GLU A 116 -7.71 10.77 -5.22
CA GLU A 116 -7.31 10.48 -6.60
C GLU A 116 -6.54 9.16 -6.69
N PHE A 117 -5.55 8.93 -5.82
CA PHE A 117 -4.80 7.68 -5.77
C PHE A 117 -5.69 6.46 -5.51
N VAL A 118 -6.68 6.59 -4.61
CA VAL A 118 -7.63 5.50 -4.33
C VAL A 118 -8.51 5.24 -5.55
N MET A 119 -8.94 6.28 -6.25
CA MET A 119 -9.86 6.18 -7.39
C MET A 119 -9.17 5.74 -8.68
N ASP A 120 -7.86 5.97 -8.83
CA ASP A 120 -7.06 5.45 -9.94
C ASP A 120 -7.01 3.90 -9.95
N GLU A 121 -7.13 3.27 -8.77
CA GLU A 121 -7.26 1.81 -8.68
C GLU A 121 -8.64 1.29 -9.13
N TYR A 122 -9.62 2.15 -9.36
CA TYR A 122 -10.95 1.71 -9.80
C TYR A 122 -10.96 1.26 -11.25
N ALA A 123 -12.00 0.51 -11.63
CA ALA A 123 -12.20 0.16 -13.03
C ALA A 123 -12.36 1.41 -13.89
N LYS A 124 -11.76 1.40 -15.10
CA LYS A 124 -11.79 2.53 -16.05
C LYS A 124 -13.19 3.08 -16.33
N THR A 125 -14.21 2.22 -16.27
CA THR A 125 -15.61 2.63 -16.42
C THR A 125 -16.43 1.93 -15.36
N LEU A 126 -17.13 2.73 -14.56
CA LEU A 126 -18.01 2.26 -13.51
C LEU A 126 -19.44 2.17 -14.05
N ILE A 127 -20.06 1.00 -13.91
CA ILE A 127 -21.44 0.77 -14.33
C ILE A 127 -22.32 0.93 -13.11
N THR A 128 -23.14 1.97 -13.08
CA THR A 128 -24.09 2.26 -11.99
C THR A 128 -23.47 2.21 -10.57
N PRO A 129 -22.33 2.88 -10.30
CA PRO A 129 -21.65 2.74 -9.01
C PRO A 129 -22.45 3.38 -7.87
N ALA A 130 -22.43 2.71 -6.71
CA ALA A 130 -22.77 3.35 -5.45
C ALA A 130 -21.69 4.39 -5.06
N GLN A 131 -21.97 5.24 -4.07
CA GLN A 131 -20.95 6.12 -3.52
C GLN A 131 -19.85 5.29 -2.82
N PRO A 132 -18.57 5.67 -2.96
CA PRO A 132 -17.48 4.99 -2.26
C PRO A 132 -17.74 4.98 -0.74
N PRO A 133 -17.53 3.86 -0.02
CA PRO A 133 -17.85 3.79 1.41
C PRO A 133 -17.13 4.82 2.28
N PHE A 134 -15.91 5.22 1.91
CA PHE A 134 -15.20 6.25 2.68
C PHE A 134 -15.86 7.63 2.57
N ALA A 135 -16.65 7.91 1.53
CA ALA A 135 -17.47 9.12 1.45
C ALA A 135 -18.65 9.13 2.46
N LEU A 136 -18.78 8.09 3.29
CA LEU A 136 -19.79 8.00 4.36
C LEU A 136 -19.21 8.27 5.76
N VAL A 137 -17.90 8.47 5.91
CA VAL A 137 -17.27 8.58 7.24
C VAL A 137 -17.51 9.92 7.92
N SER A 138 -17.58 11.02 7.15
CA SER A 138 -17.85 12.36 7.66
C SER A 138 -18.35 13.26 6.52
N ARG A 139 -18.97 14.39 6.87
CA ARG A 139 -19.43 15.37 5.87
C ARG A 139 -18.27 15.95 5.06
N GLN A 140 -17.16 16.29 5.72
CA GLN A 140 -16.00 16.86 5.04
C GLN A 140 -15.38 15.88 4.04
N VAL A 141 -15.17 14.62 4.46
CA VAL A 141 -14.64 13.59 3.56
C VAL A 141 -15.62 13.33 2.42
N ARG A 142 -16.92 13.33 2.68
CA ARG A 142 -17.95 13.18 1.65
C ARG A 142 -17.84 14.25 0.57
N ASP A 143 -17.76 15.52 0.97
CA ASP A 143 -17.78 16.64 0.04
C ASP A 143 -16.52 16.63 -0.86
N GLU A 144 -15.35 16.37 -0.26
CA GLU A 144 -14.08 16.30 -0.98
C GLU A 144 -13.97 15.05 -1.87
N ALA A 145 -14.30 13.88 -1.32
CA ALA A 145 -14.23 12.61 -2.05
C ALA A 145 -15.22 12.55 -3.21
N LEU A 146 -16.47 12.98 -3.03
CA LEU A 146 -17.45 12.93 -4.11
C LEU A 146 -17.09 13.90 -5.23
N SER A 147 -16.58 15.08 -4.89
CA SER A 147 -16.05 16.02 -5.89
C SER A 147 -14.97 15.37 -6.75
N THR A 148 -14.00 14.70 -6.10
CA THR A 148 -12.93 13.97 -6.79
C THR A 148 -13.47 12.80 -7.61
N PHE A 149 -14.39 12.02 -7.04
CA PHE A 149 -14.97 10.84 -7.68
C PHE A 149 -15.68 11.17 -8.99
N TYR A 150 -16.50 12.21 -9.00
CA TYR A 150 -17.21 12.62 -10.21
C TYR A 150 -16.31 13.32 -11.23
N ALA A 151 -15.16 13.85 -10.81
CA ALA A 151 -14.17 14.44 -11.71
C ALA A 151 -13.25 13.41 -12.36
N CYS A 152 -12.82 12.38 -11.61
CA CYS A 152 -11.79 11.43 -12.05
C CYS A 152 -12.37 10.14 -12.66
N CYS A 153 -13.58 9.72 -12.27
CA CYS A 153 -14.14 8.45 -12.75
C CYS A 153 -15.05 8.65 -13.97
N SER A 154 -15.09 7.64 -14.85
CA SER A 154 -16.06 7.57 -15.96
C SER A 154 -17.23 6.67 -15.60
N PHE A 155 -18.44 7.13 -15.90
CA PHE A 155 -19.69 6.46 -15.52
C PHE A 155 -20.47 6.02 -16.76
N GLN A 156 -20.87 4.75 -16.78
CA GLN A 156 -21.88 4.26 -17.70
C GLN A 156 -23.24 4.29 -17.01
N ILE A 157 -24.19 4.98 -17.64
CA ILE A 157 -25.58 5.05 -17.20
C ILE A 157 -26.39 4.18 -18.16
N ASP A 158 -26.93 3.08 -17.64
CA ASP A 158 -27.91 2.29 -18.36
C ASP A 158 -29.29 2.94 -18.11
N LEU A 159 -29.85 3.54 -19.17
CA LEU A 159 -31.16 4.19 -19.17
C LEU A 159 -32.28 3.21 -19.54
#